data_AF-A0A439JV71-F1
#
_entry.id   AF-A0A439JV71-F1
#
_cell.length_a   1.000
_cell.length_b   1.000
_cell.length_c   1.000
_cell.angle_alpha   90.00
_cell.angle_beta   90.00
_cell.angle_gamma   90.00
#
_symmetry.space_group_name_H-M   'P 1'
#
loop_
_entity.id
_entity.type
_entity.pdbx_description
1 polymer ?
#
loop_
_entity_poly.entity_id
_entity_poly.type
_entity_poly.pdbx_seq_one_letter_code
_entity_poly.pdbx_strand_id
1 'polypeptide(L)'
;DVPVDNSSLSKAPDIAASEPVQRQVFLGRGAEIESDDDYERRLYILRKVISGRIHEETKGVDNGFYVVSMSSRTIVYKGMFLAYQVGAYYKDLTDPRFETALILVHQRFSTNTFPSWKLAHPYRMVAHNGEINTLRGNVNWMAARQASVDSELFGNDISKLWPISYEGQSDTACFDNALEFLTQGGYSLAHAMMMLIPEAWAGNKLMDQDRKAFYEYHAALMEPWDGPAAVAFTDGRQIGATLDRNGLRPARYIVTDDDRVIMASEAGVLPVPEERIV
;
A
#
# COMPACT_ATOMS: atom_id res chain seq x y z
N ASP A 1 -7.80 22.12 7.64
CA ASP A 1 -8.17 20.76 8.10
C ASP A 1 -8.95 20.06 6.98
N VAL A 2 -9.07 18.74 7.03
CA VAL A 2 -9.88 17.99 6.05
C VAL A 2 -11.37 18.16 6.36
N PRO A 3 -12.23 18.51 5.38
CA PRO A 3 -13.67 18.65 5.61
C PRO A 3 -14.35 17.29 5.78
N VAL A 4 -14.66 16.95 7.03
CA VAL A 4 -15.33 15.69 7.39
C VAL A 4 -16.75 15.88 7.92
N ASP A 5 -17.57 14.84 7.85
CA ASP A 5 -18.87 14.72 8.51
C ASP A 5 -18.96 13.40 9.30
N ASN A 6 -18.82 13.48 10.62
CA ASN A 6 -18.85 12.31 11.51
C ASN A 6 -20.25 11.96 12.04
N SER A 7 -21.32 12.57 11.49
CA SER A 7 -22.69 12.32 11.93
C SER A 7 -23.10 10.85 11.79
N SER A 8 -22.59 10.16 10.77
CA SER A 8 -22.87 8.76 10.48
C SER A 8 -22.01 7.75 11.25
N LEU A 9 -21.00 8.21 12.01
CA LEU A 9 -20.15 7.33 12.82
C LEU A 9 -20.87 6.87 14.08
N SER A 10 -20.46 5.70 14.60
CA SER A 10 -20.94 5.20 15.89
C SER A 10 -20.67 6.23 16.99
N LYS A 11 -21.70 6.51 17.81
CA LYS A 11 -21.61 7.42 18.96
C LYS A 11 -21.12 6.72 20.23
N ALA A 12 -20.74 5.45 20.15
CA ALA A 12 -20.10 4.75 21.27
C ALA A 12 -18.84 5.52 21.70
N PRO A 13 -18.66 5.86 22.99
CA PRO A 13 -17.60 6.76 23.44
C PRO A 13 -16.20 6.37 22.97
N ASP A 14 -15.84 5.09 23.07
CA ASP A 14 -14.52 4.60 22.67
C ASP A 14 -14.27 4.68 21.16
N ILE A 15 -15.32 4.52 20.34
CA ILE A 15 -15.22 4.62 18.89
C ILE A 15 -15.11 6.09 18.47
N ALA A 16 -15.96 6.96 19.04
CA ALA A 16 -15.93 8.38 18.77
C ALA A 16 -14.59 9.01 19.21
N ALA A 17 -14.06 8.61 20.35
CA ALA A 17 -12.75 9.07 20.85
C ALA A 17 -11.56 8.61 19.99
N SER A 18 -11.74 7.55 19.18
CA SER A 18 -10.69 7.07 18.28
C SER A 18 -10.57 7.88 16.98
N GLU A 19 -11.55 8.75 16.68
CA GLU A 19 -11.52 9.59 15.48
C GLU A 19 -10.34 10.57 15.53
N PRO A 20 -9.42 10.53 14.55
CA PRO A 20 -8.26 11.41 14.55
C PRO A 20 -8.62 12.82 14.06
N VAL A 21 -7.83 13.81 14.48
CA VAL A 21 -7.78 15.10 13.81
C VAL A 21 -7.06 14.92 12.47
N GLN A 22 -7.75 15.21 11.37
CA GLN A 22 -7.24 14.99 10.02
C GLN A 22 -6.80 16.30 9.36
N ARG A 23 -5.55 16.34 8.91
CA ARG A 23 -4.96 17.52 8.23
C ARG A 23 -4.21 17.10 6.98
N GLN A 24 -4.37 17.89 5.93
CA GLN A 24 -3.53 17.83 4.75
C GLN A 24 -2.46 18.92 4.84
N VAL A 25 -1.25 18.56 4.46
CA VAL A 25 -0.12 19.48 4.33
C VAL A 25 0.27 19.52 2.86
N PHE A 26 0.29 20.72 2.30
CA PHE A 26 0.71 20.94 0.93
C PHE A 26 2.21 21.21 0.91
N LEU A 27 2.94 20.32 0.26
CA LEU A 27 4.39 20.41 0.12
C LEU A 27 4.70 20.91 -1.29
N GLY A 28 5.48 21.99 -1.39
CA GLY A 28 5.99 22.45 -2.68
C GLY A 28 7.13 21.55 -3.17
N ARG A 29 7.29 21.46 -4.50
CA ARG A 29 8.48 20.86 -5.11
C ARG A 29 9.59 21.90 -5.18
N GLY A 30 10.76 21.59 -4.63
CA GLY A 30 11.96 22.44 -4.74
C GLY A 30 12.43 22.54 -6.19
N ALA A 31 13.09 23.65 -6.54
CA ALA A 31 13.56 23.90 -7.91
C ALA A 31 14.66 22.92 -8.35
N GLU A 32 15.36 22.32 -7.39
CA GLU A 32 16.40 21.31 -7.57
C GLU A 32 15.86 19.91 -7.88
N ILE A 33 14.56 19.68 -7.74
CA ILE A 33 13.92 18.39 -7.97
C ILE A 33 13.41 18.34 -9.40
N GLU A 34 14.18 17.70 -10.28
CA GLU A 34 13.95 17.74 -11.74
C GLU A 34 12.88 16.77 -12.22
N SER A 35 12.62 15.69 -11.48
CA SER A 35 11.68 14.62 -11.91
C SER A 35 10.65 14.30 -10.85
N ASP A 36 9.48 13.81 -11.29
CA ASP A 36 8.46 13.33 -10.37
C ASP A 36 8.97 12.14 -9.53
N ASP A 37 9.80 11.25 -10.09
CA ASP A 37 10.31 10.09 -9.36
C ASP A 37 11.30 10.51 -8.27
N ASP A 38 12.12 11.54 -8.49
CA ASP A 38 12.91 12.15 -7.43
C ASP A 38 12.03 12.81 -6.37
N TYR A 39 10.96 13.50 -6.80
CA TYR A 39 10.03 14.12 -5.84
C TYR A 39 9.34 13.09 -4.94
N GLU A 40 8.82 12.01 -5.50
CA GLU A 40 8.22 10.91 -4.73
C GLU A 40 9.22 10.30 -3.74
N ARG A 41 10.48 10.13 -4.16
CA ARG A 41 11.55 9.61 -3.27
C ARG A 41 11.87 10.57 -2.13
N ARG A 42 11.91 11.87 -2.39
CA ARG A 42 12.11 12.90 -1.34
C ARG A 42 10.95 12.91 -0.35
N LEU A 43 9.71 12.79 -0.84
CA LEU A 43 8.52 12.66 0.02
C LEU A 43 8.56 11.38 0.86
N TYR A 44 8.99 10.26 0.27
CA TYR A 44 9.20 9.00 1.00
C TYR A 44 10.20 9.16 2.14
N ILE A 45 11.39 9.71 1.87
CA ILE A 45 12.43 9.97 2.89
C ILE A 45 11.88 10.90 3.97
N LEU A 46 11.23 12.01 3.57
CA LEU A 46 10.64 12.97 4.51
C LEU A 46 9.62 12.30 5.44
N ARG A 47 8.73 11.46 4.90
CA ARG A 47 7.74 10.72 5.69
C ARG A 47 8.41 9.77 6.68
N LYS A 48 9.47 9.08 6.27
CA LYS A 48 10.25 8.18 7.14
C LYS A 48 10.96 8.94 8.25
N VAL A 49 11.56 10.09 7.96
CA VAL A 49 12.17 10.98 8.96
C VAL A 49 11.15 11.48 9.97
N ILE A 50 9.98 11.97 9.51
CA ILE A 50 8.91 12.43 10.41
C ILE A 50 8.43 11.29 11.32
N SER A 51 8.18 10.11 10.74
CA SER A 51 7.72 8.94 11.50
C SER A 51 8.77 8.46 12.50
N GLY A 52 10.04 8.41 12.11
CA GLY A 52 11.15 8.05 12.97
C GLY A 52 11.32 9.03 14.13
N ARG A 53 11.26 10.34 13.85
CA ARG A 53 11.36 11.38 14.87
C ARG A 53 10.26 11.27 15.92
N ILE A 54 9.02 11.07 15.48
CA ILE A 54 7.89 10.92 16.39
C ILE A 54 8.02 9.62 17.20
N HIS A 55 8.44 8.52 16.57
CA HIS A 55 8.68 7.26 17.25
C HIS A 55 9.77 7.39 18.33
N GLU A 56 10.86 8.10 18.07
CA GLU A 56 11.91 8.39 19.06
C GLU A 56 11.39 9.25 20.21
N GLU A 57 10.67 10.33 19.92
CA GLU A 57 10.12 11.25 20.92
C GLU A 57 9.08 10.57 21.82
N THR A 58 8.27 9.66 21.27
CA THR A 58 7.29 8.87 22.05
C THR A 58 7.88 7.60 22.65
N LYS A 59 9.16 7.28 22.41
CA LYS A 59 9.80 6.01 22.80
C LYS A 59 9.01 4.78 22.32
N GLY A 60 8.45 4.88 21.12
CA GLY A 60 7.63 3.85 20.49
C GLY A 60 6.21 3.71 21.01
N VAL A 61 5.79 4.56 21.96
CA VAL A 61 4.40 4.58 22.42
C VAL A 61 3.51 5.16 21.31
N ASP A 62 2.40 4.46 21.04
CA ASP A 62 1.39 4.88 20.08
C ASP A 62 0.65 6.13 20.60
N ASN A 63 0.85 7.26 19.92
CA ASN A 63 0.19 8.53 20.21
C ASN A 63 -0.90 8.89 19.19
N GLY A 64 -1.27 7.94 18.31
CA GLY A 64 -2.25 8.16 17.24
C GLY A 64 -1.72 8.90 16.01
N PHE A 65 -0.46 9.34 15.98
CA PHE A 65 0.13 9.96 14.80
C PHE A 65 0.32 8.92 13.68
N TYR A 66 -0.16 9.26 12.47
CA TYR A 66 0.03 8.42 11.30
C TYR A 66 -0.05 9.22 10.00
N VAL A 67 0.96 9.08 9.14
CA VAL A 67 0.92 9.64 7.79
C VAL A 67 0.28 8.63 6.84
N VAL A 68 -0.95 8.93 6.42
CA VAL A 68 -1.79 8.08 5.58
C VAL A 68 -1.20 7.94 4.17
N SER A 69 -0.92 9.06 3.50
CA SER A 69 -0.21 9.14 2.24
C SER A 69 0.65 10.41 2.23
N MET A 70 1.74 10.41 1.46
CA MET A 70 2.58 11.59 1.20
C MET A 70 3.20 11.42 -0.18
N SER A 71 2.47 11.88 -1.19
CA SER A 71 2.76 11.66 -2.60
C SER A 71 2.15 12.81 -3.41
N SER A 72 2.75 13.12 -4.56
CA SER A 72 2.18 14.02 -5.57
C SER A 72 1.30 13.29 -6.59
N ARG A 73 1.29 11.96 -6.56
CA ARG A 73 0.55 11.09 -7.50
C ARG A 73 -0.68 10.46 -6.87
N THR A 74 -0.61 10.15 -5.58
CA THR A 74 -1.65 9.40 -4.88
C THR A 74 -2.08 10.10 -3.60
N ILE A 75 -3.36 9.92 -3.26
CA ILE A 75 -3.93 10.35 -1.99
C ILE A 75 -4.86 9.25 -1.47
N VAL A 76 -4.78 8.97 -0.17
CA VAL A 76 -5.59 7.91 0.46
C VAL A 76 -6.56 8.52 1.47
N TYR A 77 -7.85 8.27 1.23
CA TYR A 77 -8.94 8.55 2.18
C TYR A 77 -9.41 7.23 2.79
N LYS A 78 -9.24 7.08 4.11
CA LYS A 78 -9.55 5.84 4.81
C LYS A 78 -10.01 6.11 6.24
N GLY A 79 -10.83 5.22 6.79
CA GLY A 79 -11.30 5.37 8.16
C GLY A 79 -12.09 4.19 8.70
N MET A 80 -12.62 4.37 9.90
CA MET A 80 -13.40 3.35 10.63
C MET A 80 -14.90 3.56 10.44
N PHE A 81 -15.36 3.34 9.20
CA PHE A 81 -16.78 3.43 8.82
C PHE A 81 -17.14 2.34 7.80
N LEU A 82 -18.44 2.13 7.59
CA LEU A 82 -18.91 1.20 6.56
C LEU A 82 -18.57 1.73 5.17
N ALA A 83 -18.33 0.85 4.19
CA ALA A 83 -17.84 1.24 2.87
C ALA A 83 -18.71 2.32 2.19
N TYR A 84 -20.04 2.21 2.28
CA TYR A 84 -20.97 3.20 1.70
C TYR A 84 -20.90 4.58 2.36
N GLN A 85 -20.32 4.68 3.56
CA GLN A 85 -20.21 5.94 4.32
C GLN A 85 -19.00 6.77 3.92
N VAL A 86 -18.07 6.25 3.10
CA VAL A 86 -16.82 6.95 2.75
C VAL A 86 -17.08 8.32 2.11
N GLY A 87 -18.00 8.40 1.15
CA GLY A 87 -18.37 9.65 0.48
C GLY A 87 -19.25 10.57 1.34
N ALA A 88 -19.97 10.01 2.32
CA ALA A 88 -20.70 10.81 3.29
C ALA A 88 -19.75 11.46 4.32
N TYR A 89 -18.71 10.73 4.73
CA TYR A 89 -17.75 11.18 5.71
C TYR A 89 -16.76 12.20 5.13
N TYR A 90 -16.18 11.93 3.95
CA TYR A 90 -15.20 12.81 3.31
C TYR A 90 -15.84 13.68 2.22
N LYS A 91 -16.04 14.96 2.52
CA LYS A 91 -16.72 15.89 1.60
C LYS A 91 -15.95 16.11 0.30
N ASP A 92 -14.62 16.04 0.36
CA ASP A 92 -13.74 16.19 -0.82
C ASP A 92 -14.06 15.17 -1.91
N LEU A 93 -14.50 13.96 -1.55
CA LEU A 93 -14.79 12.89 -2.52
C LEU A 93 -16.06 13.14 -3.35
N THR A 94 -16.87 14.14 -2.95
CA THR A 94 -18.06 14.55 -3.70
C THR A 94 -17.82 15.82 -4.53
N ASP A 95 -16.63 16.42 -4.40
CA ASP A 95 -16.26 17.59 -5.18
C ASP A 95 -15.99 17.19 -6.64
N PRO A 96 -16.59 17.87 -7.64
CA PRO A 96 -16.40 17.53 -9.04
C PRO A 96 -14.96 17.69 -9.53
N ARG A 97 -14.10 18.40 -8.80
CA ARG A 97 -12.65 18.52 -9.11
C ARG A 97 -11.87 17.28 -8.68
N PHE A 98 -12.47 16.38 -7.89
CA PHE A 98 -11.84 15.16 -7.42
C PHE A 98 -11.90 14.07 -8.51
N GLU A 99 -11.12 14.28 -9.57
CA GLU A 99 -11.02 13.38 -10.71
C GLU A 99 -9.78 12.48 -10.59
N THR A 100 -9.86 11.27 -11.14
CA THR A 100 -8.74 10.32 -11.14
C THR A 100 -8.84 9.33 -12.29
N ALA A 101 -7.68 8.89 -12.78
CA ALA A 101 -7.58 7.77 -13.72
C ALA A 101 -7.56 6.40 -13.02
N LEU A 102 -7.33 6.38 -11.70
CA LEU A 102 -7.11 5.17 -10.91
C LEU A 102 -7.88 5.24 -9.59
N ILE A 103 -8.55 4.14 -9.26
CA ILE A 103 -9.24 4.00 -7.96
C ILE A 103 -8.89 2.64 -7.36
N LEU A 104 -8.50 2.65 -6.08
CA LEU A 104 -8.30 1.46 -5.28
C LEU A 104 -9.16 1.54 -4.02
N VAL A 105 -10.06 0.56 -3.84
CA VAL A 105 -10.95 0.48 -2.69
C VAL A 105 -10.72 -0.81 -1.93
N HIS A 106 -10.91 -0.78 -0.62
CA HIS A 106 -10.77 -1.97 0.21
C HIS A 106 -11.66 -1.89 1.45
N GLN A 107 -12.39 -2.96 1.73
CA GLN A 107 -13.11 -3.15 2.98
C GLN A 107 -12.45 -4.28 3.76
N ARG A 108 -12.00 -3.97 4.98
CA ARG A 108 -11.30 -4.92 5.85
C ARG A 108 -12.28 -5.57 6.82
N PHE A 109 -12.17 -6.89 6.97
CA PHE A 109 -12.73 -7.61 8.12
C PHE A 109 -11.60 -7.81 9.15
N SER A 110 -11.85 -7.47 10.41
CA SER A 110 -10.86 -7.53 11.49
C SER A 110 -11.34 -8.48 12.57
N THR A 111 -10.46 -9.34 13.07
CA THR A 111 -10.70 -10.18 14.27
C THR A 111 -10.49 -9.40 15.57
N ASN A 112 -9.91 -8.20 15.50
CA ASN A 112 -9.75 -7.31 16.65
C ASN A 112 -11.04 -6.51 16.90
N THR A 113 -11.45 -6.43 18.17
CA THR A 113 -12.59 -5.63 18.62
C THR A 113 -12.28 -4.14 18.83
N PHE A 114 -10.99 -3.78 18.91
CA PHE A 114 -10.58 -2.38 19.08
C PHE A 114 -10.43 -1.66 17.72
N PRO A 115 -11.16 -0.55 17.51
CA PRO A 115 -11.08 0.22 16.27
C PRO A 115 -9.70 0.88 16.13
N SER A 116 -9.15 0.88 14.92
CA SER A 116 -7.88 1.56 14.64
C SER A 116 -7.87 2.14 13.23
N TRP A 117 -8.00 3.46 13.15
CA TRP A 117 -8.05 4.22 11.89
C TRP A 117 -6.81 3.99 11.01
N LYS A 118 -5.62 3.90 11.63
CA LYS A 118 -4.36 3.67 10.90
C LYS A 118 -4.29 2.31 10.21
N LEU A 119 -5.01 1.30 10.72
CA LEU A 119 -5.06 -0.06 10.18
C LEU A 119 -6.12 -0.24 9.08
N ALA A 120 -6.93 0.79 8.79
CA ALA A 120 -7.79 0.78 7.62
C ALA A 120 -6.91 0.74 6.35
N HIS A 121 -7.44 0.12 5.30
CA HIS A 121 -6.85 0.13 3.96
C HIS A 121 -7.48 1.25 3.11
N PRO A 122 -6.90 1.60 1.95
CA PRO A 122 -5.59 1.16 1.44
C PRO A 122 -4.40 1.62 2.29
N TYR A 123 -3.26 0.95 2.10
CA TYR A 123 -1.95 1.48 2.48
C TYR A 123 -1.41 2.38 1.34
N ARG A 124 -0.13 2.77 1.38
CA ARG A 124 0.38 3.79 0.42
C ARG A 124 0.47 3.24 -1.00
N MET A 125 0.84 1.98 -1.12
CA MET A 125 1.02 1.30 -2.39
C MET A 125 0.06 0.13 -2.56
N VAL A 126 -0.45 -0.48 -1.48
CA VAL A 126 -1.21 -1.73 -1.58
C VAL A 126 -2.58 -1.72 -0.90
N ALA A 127 -3.48 -2.51 -1.45
CA ALA A 127 -4.63 -3.08 -0.75
C ALA A 127 -4.53 -4.60 -0.80
N HIS A 128 -4.61 -5.24 0.36
CA HIS A 128 -4.38 -6.67 0.51
C HIS A 128 -5.59 -7.35 1.16
N ASN A 129 -6.19 -8.28 0.43
CA ASN A 129 -7.15 -9.23 0.96
C ASN A 129 -6.43 -10.53 1.27
N GLY A 130 -6.19 -10.83 2.56
CA GLY A 130 -5.38 -11.97 2.90
C GLY A 130 -4.69 -11.87 4.25
N GLU A 131 -3.68 -12.72 4.43
CA GLU A 131 -2.80 -12.77 5.58
C GLU A 131 -1.41 -13.23 5.13
N ILE A 132 -0.34 -12.54 5.57
CA ILE A 132 1.04 -12.95 5.30
C ILE A 132 1.56 -13.78 6.48
N ASN A 133 1.67 -15.08 6.27
CA ASN A 133 2.01 -16.06 7.30
C ASN A 133 3.52 -16.11 7.60
N THR A 134 4.35 -15.61 6.69
CA THR A 134 5.82 -15.58 6.84
C THR A 134 6.36 -14.30 7.46
N LEU A 135 5.47 -13.39 7.89
CA LEU A 135 5.79 -12.01 8.27
C LEU A 135 7.01 -11.88 9.20
N ARG A 136 7.07 -12.67 10.27
CA ARG A 136 8.17 -12.58 11.25
C ARG A 136 9.53 -12.83 10.59
N GLY A 137 9.60 -13.82 9.70
CA GLY A 137 10.81 -14.09 8.92
C GLY A 137 11.14 -12.93 8.01
N ASN A 138 10.13 -12.43 7.27
CA ASN A 138 10.31 -11.35 6.31
C ASN A 138 10.82 -10.06 6.96
N VAL A 139 10.23 -9.64 8.07
CA VAL A 139 10.65 -8.42 8.80
C VAL A 139 12.08 -8.57 9.33
N ASN A 140 12.44 -9.74 9.87
CA ASN A 140 13.79 -9.99 10.36
C ASN A 140 14.83 -9.96 9.24
N TRP A 141 14.53 -10.56 8.09
CA TRP A 141 15.43 -10.54 6.94
C TRP A 141 15.57 -9.13 6.34
N MET A 142 14.48 -8.35 6.27
CA MET A 142 14.55 -6.93 5.90
C MET A 142 15.43 -6.13 6.87
N ALA A 143 15.29 -6.34 8.18
CA ALA A 143 16.14 -5.70 9.18
C ALA A 143 17.62 -6.11 9.04
N ALA A 144 17.90 -7.39 8.78
CA ALA A 144 19.27 -7.88 8.59
C ALA A 144 19.97 -7.23 7.36
N ARG A 145 19.20 -6.90 6.32
CA ARG A 145 19.71 -6.22 5.12
C ARG A 145 20.14 -4.77 5.37
N GLN A 146 19.75 -4.15 6.49
CA GLN A 146 20.12 -2.77 6.83
C GLN A 146 21.63 -2.52 6.76
N ALA A 147 22.43 -3.49 7.20
CA ALA A 147 23.87 -3.33 7.30
C ALA A 147 24.61 -3.33 5.95
N SER A 148 24.00 -3.89 4.91
CA SER A 148 24.66 -4.09 3.60
C SER A 148 23.94 -3.45 2.43
N VAL A 149 22.75 -2.87 2.65
CA VAL A 149 22.01 -2.22 1.56
C VAL A 149 22.68 -0.91 1.17
N ASP A 150 22.70 -0.65 -0.14
CA ASP A 150 23.18 0.59 -0.73
C ASP A 150 22.31 0.92 -1.95
N SER A 151 22.14 2.21 -2.23
CA SER A 151 21.40 2.68 -3.40
C SER A 151 21.84 4.10 -3.73
N GLU A 152 22.36 4.31 -4.94
CA GLU A 152 22.74 5.64 -5.44
C GLU A 152 21.57 6.64 -5.41
N LEU A 153 20.35 6.14 -5.59
CA LEU A 153 19.13 6.95 -5.58
C LEU A 153 18.78 7.51 -4.20
N PHE A 154 19.12 6.78 -3.13
CA PHE A 154 18.99 7.28 -1.76
C PHE A 154 20.26 7.99 -1.28
N GLY A 155 21.43 7.60 -1.78
CA GLY A 155 22.72 8.07 -1.28
C GLY A 155 22.81 7.94 0.24
N ASN A 156 23.38 8.94 0.89
CA ASN A 156 23.53 8.96 2.35
C ASN A 156 22.20 9.01 3.12
N ASP A 157 21.10 9.39 2.45
CA ASP A 157 19.78 9.45 3.08
C ASP A 157 19.19 8.05 3.34
N ILE A 158 19.77 6.98 2.78
CA ILE A 158 19.31 5.60 3.04
C ILE A 158 19.32 5.25 4.53
N SER A 159 20.26 5.82 5.29
CA SER A 159 20.36 5.65 6.74
C SER A 159 19.13 6.16 7.51
N LYS A 160 18.40 7.14 6.94
CA LYS A 160 17.21 7.77 7.53
C LYS A 160 15.95 6.91 7.40
N LEU A 161 16.00 5.84 6.59
CA LEU A 161 14.83 5.00 6.29
C LEU A 161 14.57 3.94 7.37
N TRP A 162 15.53 3.69 8.26
CA TRP A 162 15.47 2.58 9.19
C TRP A 162 14.77 2.94 10.52
N PRO A 163 14.02 1.99 11.13
CA PRO A 163 13.67 0.68 10.57
C PRO A 163 12.64 0.82 9.44
N ILE A 164 12.69 -0.05 8.42
CA ILE A 164 11.71 -0.04 7.32
C ILE A 164 10.29 -0.28 7.86
N SER A 165 10.14 -1.26 8.74
CA SER A 165 8.90 -1.56 9.46
C SER A 165 9.11 -1.48 10.96
N TYR A 166 8.16 -0.86 11.67
CA TYR A 166 8.20 -0.79 13.13
C TYR A 166 7.60 -2.05 13.75
N GLU A 167 8.02 -2.36 14.98
CA GLU A 167 7.42 -3.44 15.75
C GLU A 167 5.92 -3.19 15.96
N GLY A 168 5.11 -4.26 15.91
CA GLY A 168 3.66 -4.20 16.12
C GLY A 168 2.85 -3.70 14.92
N GLN A 169 3.46 -3.41 13.77
CA GLN A 169 2.72 -3.14 12.54
C GLN A 169 2.04 -4.42 12.02
N SER A 170 0.86 -4.25 11.40
CA SER A 170 0.16 -5.33 10.71
C SER A 170 1.01 -5.87 9.55
N ASP A 171 0.77 -7.12 9.19
CA ASP A 171 1.38 -7.80 8.06
C ASP A 171 1.39 -6.98 6.75
N THR A 172 0.25 -6.41 6.39
CA THR A 172 0.09 -5.61 5.17
C THR A 172 0.89 -4.32 5.23
N ALA A 173 0.94 -3.65 6.38
CA ALA A 173 1.74 -2.44 6.57
C ALA A 173 3.23 -2.75 6.38
N CYS A 174 3.70 -3.89 6.88
CA CYS A 174 5.08 -4.32 6.70
C CYS A 174 5.40 -4.62 5.24
N PHE A 175 4.46 -5.26 4.53
CA PHE A 175 4.58 -5.52 3.09
C PHE A 175 4.60 -4.22 2.28
N ASP A 176 3.68 -3.29 2.57
CA ASP A 176 3.62 -1.96 1.95
C ASP A 176 4.94 -1.20 2.10
N ASN A 177 5.52 -1.19 3.31
CA ASN A 177 6.81 -0.55 3.56
C ASN A 177 7.95 -1.22 2.75
N ALA A 178 7.94 -2.55 2.62
CA ALA A 178 8.95 -3.27 1.87
C ALA A 178 8.84 -3.00 0.36
N LEU A 179 7.61 -3.01 -0.18
CA LEU A 179 7.34 -2.65 -1.57
C LEU A 179 7.78 -1.23 -1.86
N GLU A 180 7.40 -0.28 -1.01
CA GLU A 180 7.76 1.13 -1.19
C GLU A 180 9.27 1.36 -1.10
N PHE A 181 9.95 0.66 -0.20
CA PHE A 181 11.41 0.71 -0.14
C PHE A 181 12.07 0.25 -1.44
N LEU A 182 11.61 -0.87 -2.03
CA LEU A 182 12.14 -1.37 -3.30
C LEU A 182 11.82 -0.43 -4.46
N THR A 183 10.57 0.03 -4.57
CA THR A 183 10.15 0.90 -5.68
C THR A 183 10.86 2.25 -5.62
N GLN A 184 10.94 2.88 -4.45
CA GLN A 184 11.68 4.14 -4.30
C GLN A 184 13.20 3.95 -4.44
N GLY A 185 13.69 2.74 -4.17
CA GLY A 185 15.07 2.31 -4.38
C GLY A 185 15.44 2.01 -5.84
N GLY A 186 14.48 2.10 -6.78
CA GLY A 186 14.72 2.05 -8.23
C GLY A 186 14.15 0.82 -8.94
N TYR A 187 13.57 -0.15 -8.23
CA TYR A 187 12.87 -1.25 -8.88
C TYR A 187 11.55 -0.76 -9.51
N SER A 188 11.22 -1.25 -10.70
CA SER A 188 9.87 -1.04 -11.23
C SER A 188 8.85 -1.71 -10.31
N LEU A 189 7.62 -1.18 -10.27
CA LEU A 189 6.55 -1.71 -9.42
C LEU A 189 6.31 -3.21 -9.67
N ALA A 190 6.21 -3.61 -10.93
CA ALA A 190 6.03 -5.01 -11.32
C ALA A 190 7.22 -5.89 -10.88
N HIS A 191 8.45 -5.42 -11.04
CA HIS A 191 9.65 -6.15 -10.61
C HIS A 191 9.62 -6.37 -9.09
N ALA A 192 9.41 -5.32 -8.30
CA ALA A 192 9.36 -5.41 -6.85
C ALA A 192 8.25 -6.35 -6.37
N MET A 193 7.07 -6.31 -7.01
CA MET A 193 5.98 -7.24 -6.70
C MET A 193 6.34 -8.69 -7.04
N MET A 194 6.97 -8.96 -8.18
CA MET A 194 7.41 -10.30 -8.54
C MET A 194 8.51 -10.84 -7.62
N MET A 195 9.33 -9.98 -7.02
CA MET A 195 10.30 -10.37 -5.99
C MET A 195 9.64 -10.71 -4.66
N LEU A 196 8.65 -9.91 -4.22
CA LEU A 196 8.00 -10.07 -2.93
C LEU A 196 6.97 -11.20 -2.94
N ILE A 197 6.17 -11.33 -4.02
CA ILE A 197 5.17 -12.37 -4.23
C ILE A 197 5.50 -13.14 -5.53
N PRO A 198 6.54 -14.00 -5.52
CA PRO A 198 6.91 -14.78 -6.68
C PRO A 198 5.92 -15.91 -6.93
N GLU A 199 5.64 -16.17 -8.20
CA GLU A 199 4.83 -17.30 -8.65
C GLU A 199 5.42 -18.66 -8.25
N ALA A 200 4.61 -19.71 -8.35
CA ALA A 200 5.09 -21.08 -8.26
C ALA A 200 5.93 -21.44 -9.52
N TRP A 201 7.19 -21.04 -9.53
CA TRP A 201 8.12 -21.20 -10.66
C TRP A 201 8.89 -22.54 -10.62
N ALA A 202 9.17 -23.05 -9.42
CA ALA A 202 9.94 -24.28 -9.25
C ALA A 202 9.17 -25.49 -9.82
N GLY A 203 9.77 -26.15 -10.81
CA GLY A 203 9.16 -27.31 -11.48
C GLY A 203 8.02 -26.98 -12.45
N ASN A 204 7.70 -25.71 -12.69
CA ASN A 204 6.69 -25.31 -13.66
C ASN A 204 7.19 -25.51 -15.10
N LYS A 205 6.60 -26.49 -15.81
CA LYS A 205 6.98 -26.83 -17.20
C LYS A 205 6.39 -25.90 -18.25
N LEU A 206 5.40 -25.08 -17.87
CA LEU A 206 4.71 -24.14 -18.77
C LEU A 206 5.31 -22.73 -18.71
N MET A 207 6.17 -22.46 -17.73
CA MET A 207 6.86 -21.18 -17.59
C MET A 207 8.04 -21.10 -18.58
N ASP A 208 8.17 -19.97 -19.26
CA ASP A 208 9.29 -19.69 -20.13
C ASP A 208 10.62 -19.61 -19.37
N GLN A 209 11.72 -19.78 -20.08
CA GLN A 209 13.05 -19.86 -19.46
C GLN A 209 13.50 -18.53 -18.84
N ASP A 210 13.16 -17.40 -19.45
CA ASP A 210 13.57 -16.08 -18.97
C ASP A 210 12.89 -15.72 -17.64
N ARG A 211 11.57 -15.96 -17.54
CA ARG A 211 10.81 -15.77 -16.30
C ARG A 211 11.24 -16.74 -15.21
N LYS A 212 11.57 -17.99 -15.56
CA LYS A 212 12.11 -18.95 -14.59
C LYS A 212 13.47 -18.48 -14.06
N ALA A 213 14.36 -18.05 -14.95
CA ALA A 213 15.67 -17.51 -14.58
C ALA A 213 15.55 -16.25 -13.71
N PHE A 214 14.58 -15.37 -14.02
CA PHE A 214 14.26 -14.21 -13.19
C PHE A 214 13.92 -14.63 -11.76
N TYR A 215 13.00 -15.59 -11.58
CA TYR A 215 12.61 -16.02 -10.23
C TYR A 215 13.72 -16.76 -9.50
N GLU A 216 14.49 -17.60 -10.20
CA GLU A 216 15.63 -18.32 -9.64
C GLU A 216 16.69 -17.37 -9.11
N TYR A 217 17.01 -16.31 -9.87
CA TYR A 217 17.93 -15.26 -9.43
C TYR A 217 17.42 -14.52 -8.18
N HIS A 218 16.15 -14.08 -8.19
CA HIS A 218 15.60 -13.28 -7.09
C HIS A 218 15.30 -14.10 -5.82
N ALA A 219 15.09 -15.41 -5.94
CA ALA A 219 14.89 -16.29 -4.78
C ALA A 219 16.11 -16.33 -3.85
N ALA A 220 17.31 -16.02 -4.35
CA ALA A 220 18.51 -15.88 -3.53
C ALA A 220 18.61 -14.51 -2.83
N LEU A 221 17.87 -13.50 -3.32
CA LEU A 221 17.95 -12.10 -2.85
C LEU A 221 16.82 -11.74 -1.90
N MET A 222 15.60 -12.21 -2.17
CA MET A 222 14.38 -11.91 -1.43
C MET A 222 13.61 -13.18 -1.16
N GLU A 223 13.37 -13.46 0.12
CA GLU A 223 12.48 -14.54 0.51
C GLU A 223 11.00 -14.14 0.26
N PRO A 224 10.15 -15.07 -0.20
CA PRO A 224 8.75 -14.77 -0.47
C PRO A 224 8.01 -14.24 0.76
N TRP A 225 7.12 -13.28 0.55
CA TRP A 225 6.11 -12.85 1.51
C TRP A 225 4.86 -13.67 1.27
N ASP A 226 4.82 -14.85 1.89
CA ASP A 226 3.88 -15.93 1.57
C ASP A 226 2.67 -15.94 2.53
N GLY A 227 1.57 -16.50 2.03
CA GLY A 227 0.27 -16.54 2.70
C GLY A 227 -0.88 -16.28 1.72
N PRO A 228 -2.14 -16.57 2.09
CA PRO A 228 -3.28 -16.31 1.22
C PRO A 228 -3.36 -14.82 0.89
N ALA A 229 -3.28 -14.44 -0.38
CA ALA A 229 -3.25 -13.02 -0.75
C ALA A 229 -3.89 -12.76 -2.12
N ALA A 230 -4.79 -11.78 -2.16
CA ALA A 230 -5.09 -11.00 -3.35
C ALA A 230 -4.63 -9.57 -3.09
N VAL A 231 -3.62 -9.12 -3.82
CA VAL A 231 -2.98 -7.82 -3.62
C VAL A 231 -3.18 -6.97 -4.86
N ALA A 232 -3.85 -5.84 -4.68
CA ALA A 232 -3.88 -4.76 -5.68
C ALA A 232 -2.89 -3.68 -5.25
N PHE A 233 -2.14 -3.13 -6.21
CA PHE A 233 -1.00 -2.28 -5.93
C PHE A 233 -0.81 -1.18 -6.98
N THR A 234 -0.26 -0.04 -6.57
CA THR A 234 0.02 1.10 -7.45
C THR A 234 1.17 1.98 -6.96
N ASP A 235 1.85 2.63 -7.90
CA ASP A 235 2.78 3.74 -7.67
C ASP A 235 2.21 5.10 -8.15
N GLY A 236 0.92 5.13 -8.46
CA GLY A 236 0.20 6.28 -9.04
C GLY A 236 0.33 6.44 -10.56
N ARG A 237 1.17 5.62 -11.23
CA ARG A 237 1.29 5.58 -12.70
C ARG A 237 0.84 4.25 -13.26
N GLN A 238 1.23 3.15 -12.62
CA GLN A 238 0.81 1.79 -12.91
C GLN A 238 -0.14 1.30 -11.81
N ILE A 239 -1.18 0.56 -12.19
CA ILE A 239 -1.95 -0.28 -11.28
C ILE A 239 -1.81 -1.74 -11.70
N GLY A 240 -1.71 -2.63 -10.72
CA GLY A 240 -1.71 -4.06 -10.95
C GLY A 240 -2.44 -4.78 -9.84
N ALA A 241 -2.74 -6.04 -10.10
CA ALA A 241 -3.18 -6.97 -9.07
C ALA A 241 -2.48 -8.32 -9.29
N THR A 242 -2.16 -9.00 -8.19
CA THR A 242 -1.60 -10.34 -8.21
C THR A 242 -2.23 -11.19 -7.11
N LEU A 243 -2.15 -12.50 -7.29
CA LEU A 243 -2.51 -13.47 -6.28
C LEU A 243 -1.23 -14.04 -5.65
N ASP A 244 -1.37 -14.61 -4.45
CA ASP A 244 -0.36 -15.50 -3.92
C ASP A 244 -0.15 -16.70 -4.86
N ARG A 245 0.98 -17.37 -4.69
CA ARG A 245 1.41 -18.49 -5.54
C ARG A 245 0.42 -19.66 -5.64
N ASN A 246 -0.50 -19.80 -4.70
CA ASN A 246 -1.49 -20.86 -4.65
C ASN A 246 -2.90 -20.36 -5.05
N GLY A 247 -3.07 -19.06 -5.30
CA GLY A 247 -4.36 -18.47 -5.70
C GLY A 247 -5.45 -18.63 -4.65
N LEU A 248 -5.14 -18.41 -3.37
CA LEU A 248 -6.03 -18.74 -2.26
C LEU A 248 -7.14 -17.71 -2.02
N ARG A 249 -7.12 -16.58 -2.73
CA ARG A 249 -8.12 -15.51 -2.65
C ARG A 249 -8.73 -15.21 -4.01
N PRO A 250 -10.03 -14.89 -4.06
CA PRO A 250 -10.69 -14.62 -5.33
C PRO A 250 -10.29 -13.24 -5.88
N ALA A 251 -10.08 -13.20 -7.19
CA ALA A 251 -9.89 -12.00 -7.97
C ALA A 251 -10.58 -12.16 -9.32
N ARG A 252 -11.55 -11.32 -9.61
CA ARG A 252 -12.27 -11.29 -10.88
C ARG A 252 -12.04 -9.95 -11.53
N TYR A 253 -11.82 -9.94 -12.83
CA TYR A 253 -11.71 -8.70 -13.59
C TYR A 253 -12.53 -8.77 -14.87
N ILE A 254 -12.95 -7.61 -15.35
CA ILE A 254 -13.52 -7.39 -16.66
C ILE A 254 -12.77 -6.25 -17.34
N VAL A 255 -12.72 -6.30 -18.67
CA VAL A 255 -12.24 -5.23 -19.52
C VAL A 255 -13.42 -4.71 -20.32
N THR A 256 -13.48 -3.41 -20.48
CA THR A 256 -14.55 -2.72 -21.22
C THR A 256 -14.03 -2.15 -22.52
N ASP A 257 -14.93 -1.91 -23.47
CA ASP A 257 -14.63 -1.32 -24.78
C ASP A 257 -14.12 0.13 -24.71
N ASP A 258 -14.28 0.81 -23.57
CA ASP A 258 -13.68 2.11 -23.25
C ASP A 258 -12.40 2.00 -22.41
N ASP A 259 -11.68 0.89 -22.55
CA ASP A 259 -10.36 0.60 -21.96
C ASP A 259 -10.30 0.61 -20.41
N ARG A 260 -11.46 0.54 -19.72
CA ARG A 260 -11.46 0.38 -18.25
C ARG A 260 -11.21 -1.07 -17.89
N VAL A 261 -10.31 -1.27 -16.94
CA VAL A 261 -10.11 -2.54 -16.26
C VAL A 261 -10.72 -2.45 -14.87
N ILE A 262 -11.73 -3.27 -14.61
CA ILE A 262 -12.41 -3.33 -13.31
C ILE A 262 -12.08 -4.67 -12.67
N MET A 263 -11.40 -4.64 -11.53
CA MET A 263 -11.08 -5.82 -10.73
C MET A 263 -11.75 -5.73 -9.36
N ALA A 264 -12.30 -6.84 -8.89
CA ALA A 264 -12.85 -6.98 -7.55
C ALA A 264 -12.73 -8.42 -7.03
N SER A 265 -12.92 -8.61 -5.72
CA SER A 265 -12.93 -9.95 -5.11
C SER A 265 -14.10 -10.81 -5.57
N GLU A 266 -15.17 -10.20 -6.07
CA GLU A 266 -16.36 -10.87 -6.59
C GLU A 266 -16.76 -10.26 -7.95
N ALA A 267 -17.54 -10.99 -8.76
CA ALA A 267 -18.10 -10.46 -10.00
C ALA A 267 -19.40 -9.68 -9.70
N GLY A 268 -19.73 -8.68 -10.51
CA GLY A 268 -20.98 -7.91 -10.39
C GLY A 268 -20.98 -6.82 -9.32
N VAL A 269 -19.80 -6.42 -8.83
CA VAL A 269 -19.67 -5.35 -7.79
C VAL A 269 -20.01 -3.96 -8.35
N LEU A 270 -19.76 -3.72 -9.64
CA LEU A 270 -20.18 -2.52 -10.35
C LEU A 270 -21.12 -2.88 -11.50
N PRO A 271 -22.19 -2.10 -11.72
CA PRO A 271 -23.07 -2.30 -12.87
C PRO A 271 -22.33 -1.88 -14.14
N VAL A 272 -22.05 -2.83 -15.02
CA VAL A 272 -21.45 -2.62 -16.34
C VAL A 272 -22.36 -3.27 -17.39
N PRO A 273 -22.83 -2.52 -18.42
CA PRO A 273 -23.63 -3.11 -19.50
C PRO A 273 -22.88 -4.23 -20.20
N GLU A 274 -23.53 -5.36 -20.42
CA GLU A 274 -22.89 -6.57 -21.00
C GLU A 274 -22.32 -6.30 -22.39
N GLU A 275 -23.00 -5.45 -23.18
CA GLU A 275 -22.57 -5.05 -24.51
C GLU A 275 -21.25 -4.24 -24.55
N ARG A 276 -20.78 -3.76 -23.39
CA ARG A 276 -19.49 -3.05 -23.27
C ARG A 276 -18.34 -3.96 -22.84
N ILE A 277 -18.59 -5.21 -22.48
CA ILE A 277 -17.56 -6.14 -21.99
C ILE A 277 -16.87 -6.82 -23.18
N VAL A 278 -15.53 -6.84 -23.16
CA VAL A 278 -14.67 -7.44 -24.21
C VAL A 278 -14.19 -8.83 -23.80
#